data_AF-A0A9P0B703-F1
#
_entry.id   AF-A0A9P0B703-F1
#
_cell.length_a   1.000
_cell.length_b   1.000
_cell.length_c   1.000
_cell.angle_alpha   90.00
_cell.angle_beta   90.00
_cell.angle_gamma   90.00
#
_symmetry.space_group_name_H-M   'P 1'
#
loop_
_entity.id
_entity.type
_entity.pdbx_description
1 polymer ?
#
loop_
_entity_poly.entity_id
_entity_poly.type
_entity_poly.pdbx_seq_one_letter_code
_entity_poly.pdbx_strand_id
1 'polypeptide(L)'
;MVTSPFSLALNEPTQIVEHAVVNRNYYCNLLNLPTKPIAGLIPLNQVQNNGRNLNNVYIDVLGVLRGCGTPRTINTATGETFQVLHVEIFDVTAFSLSISLWDSDNILRASTWTPRYTVLFFTDVKLEWSDFEKAFRAKCTNRTVVTENPPCRETEFLLNYAKDAPIETFDIVDKMLTTLPEANQIQEIMSVNQIQNRVDSILQGITVDKQFSALVYAYITNMDLDGINKSTFAKW
;
A
#
# COMPACT_ATOMS: atom_id res chain seq x y z
N MET A 1 4.33 18.99 -16.68
CA MET A 1 3.27 20.03 -16.65
C MET A 1 2.11 19.51 -17.49
N VAL A 2 0.90 19.43 -16.94
CA VAL A 2 -0.31 19.05 -17.69
C VAL A 2 -0.67 20.22 -18.59
N THR A 3 -0.53 20.08 -19.91
CA THR A 3 -0.88 21.12 -20.87
C THR A 3 -1.85 20.56 -21.89
N SER A 4 -3.03 21.18 -22.01
CA SER A 4 -3.99 20.87 -23.08
C SER A 4 -3.59 21.59 -24.36
N PRO A 5 -3.59 20.93 -25.53
CA PRO A 5 -3.43 21.62 -26.82
C PRO A 5 -4.70 22.42 -27.20
N PHE A 6 -5.80 22.25 -26.47
CA PHE A 6 -7.08 22.91 -26.71
C PHE A 6 -7.34 23.99 -25.65
N SER A 7 -7.85 25.14 -26.09
CA SER A 7 -8.35 26.22 -25.24
C SER A 7 -9.87 26.33 -25.38
N LEU A 8 -10.59 26.32 -24.26
CA LEU A 8 -12.01 26.61 -24.23
C LEU A 8 -12.22 28.11 -23.98
N ALA A 9 -12.82 28.81 -24.95
CA ALA A 9 -13.27 30.19 -24.79
C ALA A 9 -14.80 30.20 -24.68
N LEU A 10 -15.31 30.83 -23.63
CA LEU A 10 -16.74 30.99 -23.37
C LEU A 10 -17.18 32.38 -23.86
N ASN A 11 -18.12 32.42 -24.80
CA ASN A 11 -18.67 33.66 -25.35
C ASN A 11 -20.13 33.80 -24.90
N GLU A 12 -20.60 35.02 -24.62
CA GLU A 12 -22.01 35.22 -24.24
C GLU A 12 -22.95 34.80 -25.39
N PRO A 13 -24.01 34.00 -25.15
CA PRO A 13 -24.56 33.58 -23.84
C PRO A 13 -24.26 32.11 -23.46
N THR A 14 -22.98 31.70 -23.34
CA THR A 14 -22.64 30.36 -22.82
C THR A 14 -22.95 30.22 -21.33
N GLN A 15 -23.46 29.06 -20.92
CA GLN A 15 -23.71 28.72 -19.52
C GLN A 15 -23.04 27.38 -19.17
N ILE A 16 -22.44 27.31 -17.99
CA ILE A 16 -21.99 26.05 -17.38
C ILE A 16 -23.13 25.57 -16.50
N VAL A 17 -23.68 24.41 -16.83
CA VAL A 17 -24.80 23.82 -16.10
C VAL A 17 -24.36 22.43 -15.63
N GLU A 18 -24.81 22.04 -14.43
CA GLU A 18 -24.63 20.68 -13.95
C GLU A 18 -25.29 19.70 -14.95
N HIS A 19 -24.50 18.77 -15.47
CA HIS A 19 -24.99 17.82 -16.45
C HIS A 19 -25.97 16.85 -15.80
N ALA A 20 -27.22 16.82 -16.28
CA ALA A 20 -28.24 15.88 -15.79
C ALA A 20 -27.74 14.43 -15.87
N VAL A 21 -27.90 13.68 -14.78
CA VAL A 21 -27.20 12.41 -14.45
C VAL A 21 -27.48 11.23 -15.42
N VAL A 22 -28.26 11.44 -16.48
CA VAL A 22 -28.80 10.40 -17.38
C VAL A 22 -27.71 9.50 -18.00
N ASN A 23 -26.46 9.97 -18.12
CA ASN A 23 -25.33 9.21 -18.68
C ASN A 23 -24.04 9.30 -17.86
N ARG A 24 -24.10 9.41 -16.52
CA ARG A 24 -22.90 9.55 -15.66
C ARG A 24 -21.80 8.52 -15.97
N ASN A 25 -22.18 7.26 -16.18
CA ASN A 25 -21.24 6.17 -16.43
C ASN A 25 -20.38 6.36 -17.69
N TYR A 26 -20.91 7.03 -18.72
CA TYR A 26 -20.16 7.33 -19.93
C TYR A 26 -18.94 8.22 -19.63
N TYR A 27 -19.13 9.20 -18.75
CA TYR A 27 -18.08 10.14 -18.37
C TYR A 27 -17.15 9.61 -17.28
N CYS A 28 -17.58 8.64 -16.47
CA CYS A 28 -16.72 8.01 -15.47
C CYS A 28 -15.45 7.41 -16.07
N ASN A 29 -15.52 6.88 -17.30
CA ASN A 29 -14.35 6.33 -18.00
C ASN A 29 -13.27 7.39 -18.28
N LEU A 30 -13.64 8.67 -18.35
CA LEU A 30 -12.68 9.77 -18.52
C LEU A 30 -11.79 9.96 -17.28
N LEU A 31 -12.24 9.52 -16.10
CA LEU A 31 -11.44 9.57 -14.87
C LEU A 31 -10.23 8.62 -14.92
N ASN A 32 -10.28 7.60 -15.78
CA ASN A 32 -9.18 6.67 -16.00
C ASN A 32 -8.18 7.21 -17.03
N LEU A 33 -8.47 8.34 -17.70
CA LEU A 33 -7.53 8.92 -18.64
C LEU A 33 -6.44 9.70 -17.88
N PRO A 34 -5.15 9.38 -18.10
CA PRO A 34 -4.08 10.05 -17.41
C PRO A 34 -3.96 11.50 -17.90
N THR A 35 -3.73 12.43 -16.96
CA THR A 35 -3.55 13.86 -17.27
C THR A 35 -2.14 14.16 -17.80
N LYS A 36 -1.20 13.22 -17.66
CA LYS A 36 0.17 13.30 -18.19
C LYS A 36 0.52 12.05 -19.01
N PRO A 37 1.45 12.16 -19.98
CA PRO A 37 1.98 10.99 -20.67
C PRO A 37 2.67 10.03 -19.70
N ILE A 38 2.34 8.74 -19.81
CA ILE A 38 2.91 7.67 -18.97
C ILE A 38 4.40 7.43 -19.30
N ALA A 39 4.86 7.81 -20.50
CA ALA A 39 6.26 7.64 -20.94
C ALA A 39 7.31 8.37 -20.07
N GLY A 40 6.90 9.35 -19.25
CA GLY A 40 7.79 10.13 -18.38
C GLY A 40 7.90 9.64 -16.95
N LEU A 41 7.34 8.46 -16.63
CA LEU A 41 7.36 7.93 -15.27
C LEU A 41 8.76 7.53 -14.80
N ILE A 42 8.97 7.59 -13.49
CA ILE A 42 10.16 7.07 -12.82
C ILE A 42 9.86 5.64 -12.32
N PRO A 43 10.63 4.63 -12.76
CA PRO A 43 10.49 3.27 -12.23
C PRO A 43 10.80 3.21 -10.73
N LEU A 44 10.13 2.33 -9.98
CA LEU A 44 10.26 2.31 -8.53
C LEU A 44 11.68 1.96 -8.05
N ASN A 45 12.45 1.18 -8.81
CA ASN A 45 13.86 0.92 -8.48
C ASN A 45 14.75 2.18 -8.52
N GLN A 46 14.42 3.16 -9.35
CA GLN A 46 15.17 4.41 -9.42
C GLN A 46 14.86 5.29 -8.20
N VAL A 47 13.66 5.20 -7.65
CA VAL A 47 13.32 5.83 -6.37
C VAL A 47 14.19 5.25 -5.25
N GLN A 48 14.40 3.93 -5.23
CA GLN A 48 15.23 3.28 -4.21
C GLN A 48 16.72 3.57 -4.40
N ASN A 49 17.23 3.49 -5.63
CA ASN A 49 18.66 3.63 -5.93
C ASN A 49 19.13 5.08 -6.01
N ASN A 50 18.28 6.00 -6.50
CA ASN A 50 18.61 7.39 -6.76
C ASN A 50 17.75 8.37 -5.93
N GLY A 51 17.06 7.88 -4.91
CA GLY A 51 16.12 8.70 -4.12
C GLY A 51 16.75 9.93 -3.48
N ARG A 52 18.06 9.90 -3.16
CA ARG A 52 18.77 11.06 -2.58
C ARG A 52 18.75 12.27 -3.52
N ASN A 53 18.93 12.06 -4.82
CA ASN A 53 18.88 13.12 -5.82
C ASN A 53 17.43 13.52 -6.16
N LEU A 54 16.47 12.64 -5.90
CA LEU A 54 15.04 12.86 -6.09
C LEU A 54 14.36 13.38 -4.81
N ASN A 55 15.10 13.63 -3.73
CA ASN A 55 14.53 14.09 -2.48
C ASN A 55 13.94 15.49 -2.64
N ASN A 56 12.71 15.68 -2.15
CA ASN A 56 11.87 16.85 -2.36
C ASN A 56 11.52 17.16 -3.83
N VAL A 57 11.70 16.21 -4.75
CA VAL A 57 11.33 16.35 -6.16
C VAL A 57 9.94 15.76 -6.41
N TYR A 58 9.20 16.37 -7.33
CA TYR A 58 7.93 15.84 -7.82
C TYR A 58 8.20 14.83 -8.94
N ILE A 59 7.67 13.63 -8.78
CA ILE A 59 7.84 12.54 -9.74
C ILE A 59 6.48 11.98 -10.15
N ASP A 60 6.46 11.33 -11.30
CA ASP A 60 5.32 10.58 -11.80
C ASP A 60 5.66 9.08 -11.68
N VAL A 61 4.79 8.27 -11.07
CA VAL A 61 5.03 6.83 -10.84
C VAL A 61 3.78 6.01 -11.19
N LEU A 62 4.00 4.81 -11.73
CA LEU A 62 2.96 3.84 -12.05
C LEU A 62 3.25 2.54 -11.33
N GLY A 63 2.26 1.98 -10.65
CA GLY A 63 2.42 0.70 -9.99
C GLY A 63 1.09 0.04 -9.69
N VAL A 64 1.15 -1.25 -9.37
CA VAL A 64 0.01 -2.01 -8.89
C VAL A 64 -0.11 -1.79 -7.39
N LEU A 65 -1.33 -1.63 -6.89
CA LEU A 65 -1.57 -1.56 -5.45
C LEU A 65 -1.13 -2.88 -4.79
N ARG A 66 -0.15 -2.81 -3.88
CA ARG A 66 0.28 -3.92 -3.01
C ARG A 66 -0.64 -4.03 -1.80
N GLY A 67 -0.94 -2.90 -1.17
CA GLY A 67 -1.69 -2.84 0.08
C GLY A 67 -2.24 -1.45 0.33
N CYS A 68 -3.34 -1.40 1.08
CA CYS A 68 -4.00 -0.17 1.51
C CYS A 68 -4.16 -0.25 3.02
N GLY A 69 -3.65 0.74 3.75
CA GLY A 69 -3.77 0.81 5.20
C GLY A 69 -5.18 1.21 5.65
N THR A 70 -5.33 1.52 6.93
CA THR A 70 -6.52 2.16 7.47
C THR A 70 -6.32 3.68 7.56
N PRO A 71 -7.33 4.51 7.27
CA PRO A 71 -7.24 5.96 7.47
C PRO A 71 -6.97 6.28 8.94
N ARG A 72 -5.97 7.12 9.21
CA ARG A 72 -5.59 7.57 10.56
C ARG A 72 -5.85 9.06 10.68
N THR A 73 -6.44 9.49 11.79
CA THR A 73 -6.62 10.91 12.10
C THR A 73 -5.37 11.45 12.77
N ILE A 74 -4.81 12.52 12.23
CA ILE A 74 -3.70 13.28 12.78
C ILE A 74 -4.23 14.62 13.26
N ASN A 75 -3.96 14.94 14.52
CA ASN A 75 -4.25 16.25 15.09
C ASN A 75 -2.97 17.06 15.08
N THR A 76 -3.02 18.24 14.47
CA THR A 76 -1.92 19.20 14.50
C THR A 76 -1.92 19.99 15.81
N ALA A 77 -0.77 20.57 16.16
CA ALA A 77 -0.65 21.43 17.34
C ALA A 77 -1.57 22.66 17.30
N THR A 78 -2.00 23.07 16.10
CA THR A 78 -2.97 24.16 15.85
C THR A 78 -4.43 23.73 16.03
N GLY A 79 -4.69 22.45 16.33
CA GLY A 79 -6.04 21.90 16.55
C GLY A 79 -6.75 21.45 15.29
N GLU A 80 -6.14 21.60 14.11
CA GLU A 80 -6.69 21.09 12.85
C GLU A 80 -6.51 19.56 12.77
N THR A 81 -7.54 18.88 12.29
CA THR A 81 -7.58 17.43 12.16
C THR A 81 -7.52 17.05 10.69
N PHE A 82 -6.59 16.15 10.35
CA PHE A 82 -6.42 15.64 9.00
C PHE A 82 -6.53 14.12 9.01
N GLN A 83 -7.05 13.54 7.94
CA GLN A 83 -6.93 12.11 7.72
C GLN A 83 -5.75 11.83 6.81
N VAL A 84 -4.98 10.80 7.16
CA VAL A 84 -3.94 10.25 6.31
C VAL A 84 -4.20 8.77 6.05
N LEU A 85 -4.01 8.35 4.81
CA LEU A 85 -4.04 6.94 4.42
C LEU A 85 -2.75 6.61 3.71
N HIS A 86 -2.07 5.55 4.16
CA HIS A 86 -0.89 5.04 3.48
C HIS A 86 -1.29 3.90 2.55
N VAL A 87 -0.83 3.99 1.30
CA VAL A 87 -0.95 2.93 0.31
C VAL A 87 0.42 2.52 -0.16
N GLU A 88 0.57 1.27 -0.54
CA GLU A 88 1.81 0.74 -1.08
C GLU A 88 1.58 0.30 -2.51
N ILE A 89 2.46 0.72 -3.41
CA ILE A 89 2.47 0.25 -4.80
C ILE A 89 3.75 -0.52 -5.10
N PHE A 90 3.68 -1.42 -6.07
CA PHE A 90 4.83 -2.16 -6.56
C PHE A 90 4.81 -2.26 -8.09
N ASP A 91 5.97 -2.49 -8.68
CA ASP A 91 6.13 -2.72 -10.11
C ASP A 91 7.10 -3.89 -10.35
N VAL A 92 7.50 -4.10 -11.60
CA VAL A 92 8.47 -5.16 -11.96
C VAL A 92 9.87 -4.87 -11.41
N THR A 93 10.16 -3.62 -11.06
CA THR A 93 11.49 -3.15 -10.71
C THR A 93 11.73 -3.08 -9.19
N ALA A 94 10.69 -2.84 -8.40
CA ALA A 94 10.76 -2.83 -6.95
C ALA A 94 9.47 -3.28 -6.27
N PHE A 95 9.63 -3.86 -5.08
CA PHE A 95 8.55 -4.53 -4.34
C PHE A 95 7.63 -3.62 -3.53
N SER A 96 8.04 -2.39 -3.21
CA SER A 96 7.18 -1.43 -2.50
C SER A 96 7.69 0.00 -2.65
N LEU A 97 6.75 0.91 -2.87
CA LEU A 97 6.86 2.33 -2.60
C LEU A 97 5.63 2.75 -1.80
N SER A 98 5.86 3.27 -0.59
CA SER A 98 4.79 3.80 0.25
C SER A 98 4.42 5.23 -0.16
N ILE A 99 3.13 5.46 -0.33
CA ILE A 99 2.54 6.73 -0.76
C ILE A 99 1.50 7.18 0.27
N SER A 100 1.60 8.43 0.72
CA SER A 100 0.68 9.01 1.71
C SER A 100 -0.39 9.87 1.04
N LEU A 101 -1.66 9.48 1.20
CA LEU A 101 -2.84 10.24 0.77
C LEU A 101 -3.32 11.13 1.91
N TRP A 102 -3.51 12.41 1.61
CA TRP A 102 -3.95 13.43 2.59
C TRP A 102 -5.30 14.06 2.24
N ASP A 103 -5.76 13.82 1.01
CA ASP A 103 -6.98 14.40 0.46
C ASP A 103 -8.16 13.43 0.68
N SER A 104 -9.29 13.95 1.18
CA SER A 104 -10.44 13.14 1.57
C SER A 104 -11.05 12.36 0.40
N ASP A 105 -11.05 12.94 -0.80
CA ASP A 105 -11.62 12.29 -1.98
C ASP A 105 -10.75 11.11 -2.41
N ASN A 106 -9.43 11.26 -2.40
CA ASN A 106 -8.51 10.15 -2.66
C ASN A 106 -8.56 9.08 -1.58
N ILE A 107 -8.71 9.46 -0.31
CA ILE A 107 -8.87 8.50 0.81
C ILE A 107 -10.18 7.70 0.65
N LEU A 108 -11.28 8.37 0.30
CA LEU A 108 -12.56 7.71 0.03
C LEU A 108 -12.46 6.79 -1.19
N ARG A 109 -11.85 7.25 -2.29
CA ARG A 109 -11.61 6.43 -3.49
C ARG A 109 -10.77 5.20 -3.19
N ALA A 110 -9.76 5.32 -2.33
CA ALA A 110 -8.90 4.21 -1.94
C ALA A 110 -9.63 3.04 -1.26
N SER A 111 -10.83 3.27 -0.71
CA SER A 111 -11.69 2.18 -0.19
C SER A 111 -12.15 1.20 -1.27
N THR A 112 -12.16 1.62 -2.54
CA THR A 112 -12.57 0.78 -3.68
C THR A 112 -11.39 0.05 -4.32
N TRP A 113 -10.16 0.42 -3.98
CA TRP A 113 -8.98 -0.17 -4.61
C TRP A 113 -8.73 -1.57 -4.06
N THR A 114 -8.45 -2.50 -4.97
CA THR A 114 -8.20 -3.90 -4.64
C THR A 114 -6.74 -4.22 -4.90
N PRO A 115 -5.98 -4.67 -3.88
CA PRO A 115 -4.60 -5.10 -4.04
C PRO A 115 -4.43 -6.10 -5.19
N ARG A 116 -3.37 -5.96 -5.99
CA ARG A 116 -3.05 -6.74 -7.20
C ARG A 116 -4.00 -6.57 -8.40
N TYR A 117 -5.14 -5.92 -8.23
CA TYR A 117 -6.12 -5.69 -9.31
C TYR A 117 -6.28 -4.23 -9.70
N THR A 118 -5.80 -3.31 -8.87
CA THR A 118 -5.83 -1.87 -9.15
C THR A 118 -4.45 -1.36 -9.52
N VAL A 119 -4.30 -0.81 -10.72
CA VAL A 119 -3.12 -0.04 -11.12
C VAL A 119 -3.37 1.42 -10.84
N LEU A 120 -2.39 2.09 -10.25
CA LEU A 120 -2.46 3.49 -9.89
C LEU A 120 -1.33 4.25 -10.59
N PHE A 121 -1.72 5.29 -11.31
CA PHE A 121 -0.80 6.27 -11.84
C PHE A 121 -0.87 7.52 -10.97
N PHE A 122 0.21 7.77 -10.25
CA PHE A 122 0.39 8.95 -9.42
C PHE A 122 1.21 9.97 -10.19
N THR A 123 0.65 11.15 -10.42
CA THR A 123 1.36 12.28 -11.04
C THR A 123 1.70 13.33 -10.01
N ASP A 124 2.85 13.98 -10.14
CA ASP A 124 3.32 15.03 -9.23
C ASP A 124 3.24 14.62 -7.75
N VAL A 125 3.65 13.39 -7.41
CA VAL A 125 3.88 13.00 -6.01
C VAL A 125 5.23 13.52 -5.56
N LYS A 126 5.29 14.05 -4.33
CA LYS A 126 6.53 14.56 -3.76
C LYS A 126 7.28 13.42 -3.09
N LEU A 127 8.52 13.18 -3.48
CA LEU A 127 9.36 12.18 -2.85
C LEU A 127 10.10 12.77 -1.64
N GLU A 128 10.07 12.09 -0.51
CA GLU A 128 10.70 12.53 0.75
C GLU A 128 11.37 11.33 1.44
N TRP A 129 12.51 11.57 2.09
CA TRP A 129 13.13 10.56 2.96
C TRP A 129 12.38 10.44 4.28
N SER A 130 11.94 9.23 4.63
CA SER A 130 11.37 8.91 5.94
C SER A 130 12.48 8.50 6.90
N ASP A 131 12.74 9.32 7.92
CA ASP A 131 13.68 8.95 8.98
C ASP A 131 13.17 7.82 9.86
N PHE A 132 11.86 7.54 9.85
CA PHE A 132 11.23 6.49 10.62
C PHE A 132 11.45 5.11 9.96
N GLU A 133 11.05 4.93 8.69
CA GLU A 133 11.29 3.64 7.99
C GLU A 133 12.67 3.54 7.34
N LYS A 134 13.49 4.59 7.41
CA LYS A 134 14.81 4.64 6.74
C LYS A 134 14.70 4.31 5.24
N ALA A 135 13.67 4.85 4.60
CA ALA A 135 13.36 4.62 3.19
C ALA A 135 12.74 5.86 2.54
N PHE A 136 12.82 5.95 1.21
CA PHE A 136 12.12 6.98 0.46
C PHE A 136 10.62 6.68 0.39
N ARG A 137 9.81 7.71 0.62
CA ARG A 137 8.34 7.68 0.54
C ARG A 137 7.83 8.76 -0.38
N ALA A 138 6.71 8.50 -1.02
CA ALA A 138 6.00 9.52 -1.77
C ALA A 138 4.84 10.09 -0.95
N LYS A 139 4.54 11.35 -1.19
CA LYS A 139 3.43 12.07 -0.57
C LYS A 139 2.58 12.73 -1.65
N CYS A 140 1.28 12.50 -1.58
CA CYS A 140 0.33 13.24 -2.39
C CYS A 140 0.25 14.67 -1.87
N THR A 141 0.30 15.62 -2.80
CA THR A 141 0.17 17.05 -2.55
C THR A 141 -1.05 17.59 -3.28
N ASN A 142 -1.35 18.87 -3.13
CA ASN A 142 -2.41 19.55 -3.89
C ASN A 142 -2.18 19.57 -5.42
N ARG A 143 -0.99 19.17 -5.90
CA ARG A 143 -0.68 19.02 -7.33
C ARG A 143 -0.90 17.60 -7.83
N THR A 144 -1.05 16.64 -6.92
CA THR A 144 -1.05 15.23 -7.25
C THR A 144 -2.39 14.83 -7.86
N VAL A 145 -2.34 14.18 -9.01
CA VAL A 145 -3.52 13.53 -9.61
C VAL A 145 -3.31 12.01 -9.59
N VAL A 146 -4.32 11.31 -9.07
CA VAL A 146 -4.37 9.85 -9.03
C VAL A 146 -5.33 9.35 -10.11
N THR A 147 -4.76 8.67 -11.11
CA THR A 147 -5.52 8.02 -12.18
C THR A 147 -5.53 6.52 -11.94
N GLU A 148 -6.72 5.95 -11.86
CA GLU A 148 -6.93 4.51 -11.65
C GLU A 148 -7.00 3.79 -12.99
N ASN A 149 -6.37 2.62 -13.07
CA ASN A 149 -6.40 1.70 -14.21
C ASN A 149 -6.33 2.42 -15.58
N PRO A 150 -5.26 3.20 -15.84
CA PRO A 150 -5.18 3.94 -17.09
C PRO A 150 -5.19 2.97 -18.27
N PRO A 151 -5.94 3.27 -19.36
CA PRO A 151 -6.12 2.35 -20.48
C PRO A 151 -4.88 2.36 -21.39
N CYS A 152 -3.80 1.76 -20.92
CA CYS A 152 -2.53 1.63 -21.64
C CYS A 152 -1.93 0.22 -21.50
N ARG A 153 -0.94 -0.09 -22.34
CA ARG A 153 -0.30 -1.42 -22.37
C ARG A 153 0.49 -1.72 -21.10
N GLU A 154 1.08 -0.69 -20.50
CA GLU A 154 1.83 -0.78 -19.25
C GLU A 154 0.94 -1.27 -18.11
N THR A 155 -0.33 -0.84 -18.07
CA THR A 155 -1.34 -1.31 -17.10
C THR A 155 -1.59 -2.81 -17.25
N GLU A 156 -1.83 -3.29 -18.46
CA GLU A 156 -2.07 -4.73 -18.71
C GLU A 156 -0.84 -5.57 -18.35
N PHE A 157 0.35 -5.07 -18.68
CA PHE A 157 1.61 -5.72 -18.33
C PHE A 157 1.82 -5.81 -16.81
N LEU A 158 1.60 -4.72 -16.09
CA LEU A 158 1.70 -4.66 -14.63
C LEU A 158 0.69 -5.59 -13.95
N LEU A 159 -0.56 -5.62 -14.43
CA LEU A 159 -1.58 -6.53 -13.89
C LEU A 159 -1.24 -8.00 -14.13
N ASN A 160 -0.66 -8.34 -15.28
CA ASN A 160 -0.22 -9.70 -15.54
C ASN A 160 0.96 -10.08 -14.63
N TYR A 161 1.95 -9.20 -14.47
CA TYR A 161 3.03 -9.41 -13.51
C TYR A 161 2.51 -9.57 -12.07
N ALA A 162 1.54 -8.75 -11.64
CA ALA A 162 1.00 -8.80 -10.29
C ALA A 162 0.27 -10.11 -9.95
N LYS A 163 -0.14 -10.91 -10.93
CA LYS A 163 -0.69 -12.25 -10.69
C LYS A 163 0.37 -13.22 -10.19
N ASP A 164 1.56 -13.17 -10.80
CA ASP A 164 2.64 -14.11 -10.55
C ASP A 164 3.71 -13.57 -9.59
N ALA A 165 3.68 -12.27 -9.28
CA ALA A 165 4.65 -11.63 -8.40
C ALA A 165 4.64 -12.29 -7.01
N PRO A 166 5.82 -12.65 -6.46
CA PRO A 166 5.91 -13.33 -5.17
C PRO A 166 5.25 -12.47 -4.08
N ILE A 167 4.35 -13.08 -3.31
CA ILE A 167 3.87 -12.50 -2.06
C ILE A 167 5.03 -12.68 -1.09
N GLU A 168 5.74 -11.61 -0.73
CA GLU A 168 6.78 -11.75 0.29
C GLU A 168 6.16 -12.25 1.59
N THR A 169 6.88 -13.10 2.30
CA THR A 169 6.46 -13.71 3.56
C THR A 169 5.99 -12.66 4.56
N PHE A 170 6.53 -11.44 4.52
CA PHE A 170 6.07 -10.29 5.32
C PHE A 170 4.60 -9.93 5.08
N ASP A 171 4.08 -10.00 3.86
CA ASP A 171 2.66 -9.75 3.57
C ASP A 171 1.77 -10.88 4.11
N ILE A 172 2.31 -12.10 4.24
CA ILE A 172 1.63 -13.21 4.91
C ILE A 172 1.62 -12.98 6.42
N VAL A 173 2.74 -12.54 7.00
CA VAL A 173 2.83 -12.22 8.43
C VAL A 173 1.94 -11.03 8.78
N ASP A 174 1.87 -9.98 7.96
CA ASP A 174 0.97 -8.83 8.17
C ASP A 174 -0.51 -9.22 8.03
N LYS A 175 -0.87 -10.05 7.04
CA LYS A 175 -2.22 -10.62 6.96
C LYS A 175 -2.53 -11.51 8.17
N MET A 176 -1.58 -12.32 8.62
CA MET A 176 -1.72 -13.09 9.85
C MET A 176 -1.88 -12.18 11.07
N LEU A 177 -1.09 -11.10 11.18
CA LEU A 177 -1.19 -10.07 12.23
C LEU A 177 -2.56 -9.39 12.24
N THR A 178 -3.16 -9.11 11.07
CA THR A 178 -4.53 -8.56 11.01
C THR A 178 -5.61 -9.55 11.45
N THR A 179 -5.34 -10.86 11.37
CA THR A 179 -6.25 -11.91 11.88
C THR A 179 -5.98 -12.28 13.34
N LEU A 180 -4.89 -11.81 13.94
CA LEU A 180 -4.59 -12.06 15.34
C LEU A 180 -5.49 -11.18 16.22
N PRO A 181 -6.05 -11.72 17.31
CA PRO A 181 -6.76 -10.92 18.30
C PRO A 181 -5.82 -9.86 18.89
N GLU A 182 -6.36 -8.68 19.23
CA GLU A 182 -5.57 -7.62 19.86
C GLU A 182 -4.88 -8.14 21.13
N ALA A 183 -3.62 -7.76 21.35
CA ALA A 183 -2.82 -8.29 22.46
C ALA A 183 -3.50 -8.13 23.83
N ASN A 184 -4.30 -7.08 24.03
CA ASN A 184 -5.05 -6.82 25.27
C ASN A 184 -6.26 -7.75 25.48
N GLN A 185 -6.71 -8.45 24.44
CA GLN A 185 -7.85 -9.39 24.51
C GLN A 185 -7.40 -10.82 24.86
N ILE A 186 -6.10 -11.12 24.76
CA ILE A 186 -5.55 -12.45 25.07
C ILE A 186 -5.39 -12.58 26.59
N GLN A 187 -6.33 -13.28 27.23
CA GLN A 187 -6.33 -13.50 28.70
C GLN A 187 -5.87 -14.91 29.09
N GLU A 188 -5.79 -15.84 28.15
CA GLU A 188 -5.48 -17.25 28.42
C GLU A 188 -3.97 -17.44 28.64
N ILE A 189 -3.56 -17.64 29.88
CA ILE A 189 -2.15 -17.88 30.24
C ILE A 189 -1.83 -19.36 30.06
N MET A 190 -0.79 -19.68 29.29
CA MET A 190 -0.33 -21.06 29.08
C MET A 190 1.17 -21.24 29.33
N SER A 191 1.53 -22.41 29.84
CA SER A 191 2.90 -22.90 29.87
C SER A 191 3.29 -23.57 28.54
N VAL A 192 4.59 -23.68 28.29
CA VAL A 192 5.14 -24.33 27.08
C VAL A 192 4.58 -25.75 26.89
N ASN A 193 4.44 -26.52 27.97
CA ASN A 193 3.89 -27.87 27.92
C ASN A 193 2.40 -27.89 27.52
N GLN A 194 1.61 -26.92 27.99
CA GLN A 194 0.19 -26.82 27.63
C GLN A 194 0.01 -26.42 26.17
N ILE A 195 0.87 -25.53 25.65
CA ILE A 195 0.90 -25.16 24.24
C ILE A 195 1.22 -26.40 23.39
N GLN A 196 2.23 -27.17 23.78
CA GLN A 196 2.64 -28.36 23.04
C GLN A 196 1.53 -29.41 22.99
N ASN A 197 0.90 -29.72 24.12
CA ASN A 197 -0.24 -30.65 24.18
C ASN A 197 -1.42 -30.18 23.31
N ARG A 198 -1.68 -28.86 23.26
CA ARG A 198 -2.77 -28.29 22.46
C ARG A 198 -2.45 -28.34 20.98
N VAL A 199 -1.20 -28.07 20.58
CA VAL A 199 -0.71 -28.26 19.20
C VAL A 199 -0.85 -29.73 18.79
N ASP A 200 -0.43 -30.67 19.63
CA ASP A 200 -0.55 -32.11 19.34
C ASP A 200 -2.02 -32.54 19.20
N SER A 201 -2.93 -31.97 20.00
CA SER A 201 -4.37 -32.22 19.91
C SER A 201 -4.98 -31.69 18.60
N ILE A 202 -4.50 -30.55 18.10
CA ILE A 202 -4.90 -29.99 16.80
C ILE A 202 -4.35 -30.85 15.65
N LEU A 203 -3.09 -31.26 15.72
CA LEU A 203 -2.46 -32.12 14.72
C LEU A 203 -3.12 -33.50 14.63
N GLN A 204 -3.60 -34.03 15.75
CA GLN A 204 -4.35 -35.29 15.81
C GLN A 204 -5.84 -35.12 15.44
N GLY A 205 -6.30 -33.91 15.13
CA GLY A 205 -7.68 -33.63 14.72
C GLY A 205 -8.73 -33.81 15.82
N ILE A 206 -8.31 -33.81 17.09
CA ILE A 206 -9.18 -34.03 18.26
C ILE A 206 -9.98 -32.75 18.57
N THR A 207 -9.40 -31.58 18.31
CA THR A 207 -10.01 -30.27 18.52
C THR A 207 -10.39 -29.60 17.20
N VAL A 208 -11.57 -28.97 17.17
CA VAL A 208 -12.12 -28.28 15.98
C VAL A 208 -11.40 -26.95 15.71
N ASP A 209 -10.82 -26.34 16.74
CA ASP A 209 -10.13 -25.06 16.64
C ASP A 209 -8.78 -25.21 15.96
N LYS A 210 -8.65 -24.64 14.75
CA LYS A 210 -7.41 -24.67 13.97
C LYS A 210 -6.35 -23.67 14.43
N GLN A 211 -6.72 -22.73 15.29
CA GLN A 211 -5.86 -21.66 15.78
C GLN A 211 -6.24 -21.31 17.22
N PHE A 212 -5.25 -20.97 18.04
CA PHE A 212 -5.45 -20.45 19.39
C PHE A 212 -4.43 -19.33 19.66
N SER A 213 -4.72 -18.47 20.64
CA SER A 213 -3.81 -17.41 21.12
C SER A 213 -3.65 -17.56 22.63
N ALA A 214 -2.43 -17.43 23.14
CA ALA A 214 -2.13 -17.58 24.56
C ALA A 214 -1.06 -16.59 25.02
N LEU A 215 -1.16 -16.16 26.27
CA LEU A 215 -0.14 -15.36 26.95
C LEU A 215 0.89 -16.32 27.57
N VAL A 216 2.17 -16.11 27.24
CA VAL A 216 3.26 -16.99 27.69
C VAL A 216 4.31 -16.17 28.41
N TYR A 217 4.59 -16.51 29.66
CA TYR A 217 5.72 -15.97 30.40
C TYR A 217 6.95 -16.85 30.15
N ALA A 218 7.85 -16.38 29.28
CA ALA A 218 9.06 -17.09 28.92
C ALA A 218 10.26 -16.15 28.95
N TYR A 219 11.46 -16.74 29.07
CA TYR A 219 12.73 -16.05 28.87
C TYR A 219 13.37 -16.59 27.59
N ILE A 220 14.01 -15.71 26.84
CA ILE A 220 14.66 -16.07 25.59
C ILE A 220 16.01 -16.69 25.94
N THR A 221 16.21 -17.96 25.61
CA THR A 221 17.48 -18.67 25.82
C THR A 221 18.40 -18.56 24.62
N ASN A 222 17.87 -18.81 23.42
CA ASN A 222 18.58 -18.70 22.15
C ASN A 222 17.71 -17.92 21.15
N MET A 223 18.33 -17.04 20.37
CA MET A 223 17.69 -16.32 19.27
C MET A 223 18.59 -16.46 18.03
N ASP A 224 18.08 -17.12 16.99
CA ASP A 224 18.80 -17.26 15.71
C ASP A 224 18.56 -15.99 14.87
N LEU A 225 19.58 -15.15 14.75
CA LEU A 225 19.49 -13.88 14.02
C LEU A 225 19.84 -14.03 12.54
N ASP A 226 20.51 -15.13 12.17
CA ASP A 226 21.11 -15.28 10.84
C ASP A 226 20.29 -16.16 9.89
N GLY A 227 19.26 -16.86 10.38
CA GLY A 227 18.33 -17.68 9.57
C GLY A 227 18.98 -18.81 8.76
N ILE A 228 20.27 -19.06 8.92
CA ILE A 228 21.07 -20.02 8.12
C ILE A 228 21.45 -21.27 8.94
N ASN A 229 21.00 -21.42 10.19
CA ASN A 229 21.44 -22.55 10.99
C ASN A 229 20.64 -23.84 10.72
N LYS A 230 21.09 -24.61 9.71
CA LYS A 230 21.11 -26.08 9.82
C LYS A 230 22.17 -26.44 10.86
N SER A 231 21.73 -26.61 12.11
CA SER A 231 22.42 -27.34 13.19
C SER A 231 23.85 -27.82 12.89
N THR A 232 24.86 -26.97 13.06
CA THR A 232 26.24 -27.45 13.22
C THR A 232 26.57 -27.47 14.70
N PHE A 233 26.36 -28.63 15.32
CA PHE A 233 26.95 -28.95 16.62
C PHE A 233 28.47 -29.06 16.43
N ALA A 234 29.22 -28.02 16.77
CA ALA A 234 30.62 -28.16 17.12
C ALA A 234 30.69 -28.50 18.62
N LYS A 235 30.91 -29.78 18.94
CA LYS A 235 31.34 -30.18 20.27
C LYS A 235 32.76 -29.67 20.48
N TRP A 236 32.96 -28.94 21.57
CA TRP A 236 34.27 -28.71 22.17
C TRP A 236 34.62 -29.89 23.09
#